data_AF-A0AA42KJY4-F1
#
_entry.id   AF-A0AA42KJY4-F1
#
_cell.length_a   1.000
_cell.length_b   1.000
_cell.length_c   1.000
_cell.angle_alpha   90.00
_cell.angle_beta   90.00
_cell.angle_gamma   90.00
#
_symmetry.space_group_name_H-M   'P 1'
#
loop_
_entity.id
_entity.type
_entity.pdbx_description
1 polymer ?
#
loop_
_entity_poly.entity_id
_entity_poly.type
_entity_poly.pdbx_seq_one_letter_code
_entity_poly.pdbx_strand_id
1 'polypeptide(L)'
;MLLTIRDVPEDLVRQAKIATGKGTGSQAFIAGIEQMLQLRDRVDEQREEISRLRDIVARQQQVLDQARDSAALLVEACGQGDMFFARSENPLHPNYRR
;
A
#
# COMPACT_ATOMS: atom_id res chain seq x y z
N MET A 1 38.95 21.43 -8.11
CA MET A 1 38.23 22.21 -9.14
C MET A 1 37.56 23.38 -8.45
N LEU A 2 37.71 24.62 -8.95
CA LEU A 2 37.08 25.80 -8.36
C LEU A 2 35.72 26.02 -9.04
N LEU A 3 34.62 25.92 -8.29
CA LEU A 3 33.28 26.27 -8.75
C LEU A 3 32.95 27.68 -8.24
N THR A 4 32.59 28.59 -9.14
CA THR A 4 32.11 29.93 -8.79
C THR A 4 30.70 30.08 -9.33
N ILE A 5 29.73 30.29 -8.43
CA ILE A 5 28.34 30.58 -8.81
C ILE A 5 28.17 32.09 -8.73
N ARG A 6 27.76 32.71 -9.83
CA ARG A 6 27.54 34.17 -9.93
C ARG A 6 26.06 34.49 -9.72
N ASP A 7 25.79 35.72 -9.28
CA ASP A 7 24.44 36.30 -9.17
C ASP A 7 23.45 35.47 -8.34
N VAL A 8 23.94 34.83 -7.27
CA VAL A 8 23.08 34.05 -6.37
C VAL A 8 22.26 35.00 -5.49
N PRO A 9 20.93 34.85 -5.43
CA PRO A 9 20.09 35.63 -4.52
C PRO A 9 20.53 35.45 -3.07
N GLU A 10 20.69 36.56 -2.34
CA GLU A 10 21.17 36.52 -0.95
C GLU A 10 20.21 35.73 -0.03
N ASP A 11 18.91 35.86 -0.26
CA ASP A 11 17.88 35.11 0.47
C ASP A 11 18.00 33.61 0.27
N LEU A 12 18.35 33.15 -0.93
CA LEU A 12 18.56 31.73 -1.21
C LEU A 12 19.77 31.20 -0.43
N VAL A 13 20.85 31.97 -0.37
CA VAL A 13 22.04 31.62 0.43
C VAL A 13 21.68 31.55 1.91
N ARG A 14 20.89 32.52 2.41
CA ARG A 14 20.42 32.54 3.81
C ARG A 14 19.56 31.33 4.12
N GLN A 15 18.59 31.00 3.27
CA GLN A 15 17.73 29.83 3.44
C GLN A 15 18.53 28.53 3.41
N ALA A 16 19.47 28.38 2.47
CA ALA A 16 20.34 27.22 2.40
C ALA A 16 21.17 27.05 3.68
N LYS A 17 21.74 28.14 4.21
CA LYS A 17 22.46 28.11 5.50
C LYS A 17 21.59 27.65 6.65
N ILE A 18 20.35 28.15 6.74
CA ILE A 18 19.40 27.76 7.79
C ILE A 18 19.03 26.27 7.65
N ALA A 19 18.64 25.84 6.45
CA ALA A 19 18.21 24.48 6.18
C ALA A 19 19.32 23.44 6.45
N THR A 20 20.57 23.81 6.17
CA THR A 20 21.72 22.90 6.31
C THR A 20 22.51 23.08 7.61
N GLY A 21 22.19 24.12 8.41
CA GLY A 21 22.89 24.47 9.63
C GLY A 21 24.34 24.95 9.42
N LYS A 22 24.68 25.46 8.22
CA LYS A 22 26.05 25.87 7.86
C LYS A 22 26.24 27.39 7.93
N GLY A 23 27.46 27.83 8.27
CA GLY A 23 27.79 29.25 8.43
C GLY A 23 28.04 29.99 7.12
N THR A 24 28.53 29.30 6.08
CA THR A 24 28.86 29.89 4.77
C THR A 24 28.00 29.29 3.65
N GLY A 25 27.81 30.06 2.57
CA GLY A 25 26.98 29.63 1.44
C GLY A 25 27.58 28.44 0.69
N SER A 26 28.91 28.38 0.57
CA SER A 26 29.61 27.25 -0.05
C SER A 26 29.44 25.96 0.75
N GLN A 27 29.54 26.01 2.08
CA GLN A 27 29.27 24.86 2.94
C GLN A 27 27.81 24.43 2.87
N ALA A 28 26.87 25.39 2.85
CA ALA A 28 25.45 25.12 2.72
C ALA A 28 25.12 24.45 1.38
N PHE A 29 25.75 24.88 0.29
CA PHE A 29 25.58 24.28 -1.03
C PHE A 29 26.04 22.81 -1.05
N ILE A 30 27.25 22.52 -0.55
CA ILE A 30 27.78 21.15 -0.49
C ILE A 30 26.87 20.26 0.37
N ALA A 31 26.52 20.73 1.58
CA ALA A 31 25.63 20.00 2.48
C ALA A 31 24.24 19.78 1.86
N GLY A 32 23.73 20.75 1.10
CA GLY A 32 22.46 20.63 0.37
C GLY A 32 22.52 19.54 -0.70
N ILE A 33 23.63 19.41 -1.43
CA ILE A 33 23.83 18.33 -2.41
C ILE A 33 23.87 16.97 -1.71
N GLU A 34 24.62 16.84 -0.61
CA GLU A 34 24.69 15.60 0.16
C GLU A 34 23.31 15.17 0.66
N GLN A 35 22.54 16.11 1.23
CA GLN A 35 21.16 15.85 1.67
C GLN A 35 20.25 15.48 0.50
N MET A 36 20.36 16.17 -0.64
CA MET A 36 19.58 15.87 -1.83
C MET A 36 19.83 14.44 -2.33
N LEU A 37 21.09 14.00 -2.36
CA LEU A 37 21.46 12.64 -2.75
C LEU A 37 20.83 11.61 -1.80
N GLN A 38 20.96 11.82 -0.49
CA GLN A 38 20.35 10.94 0.52
C GLN A 38 18.81 10.91 0.42
N LEU A 39 18.19 12.07 0.16
CA LEU A 39 16.75 12.16 -0.02
C LEU A 39 16.30 11.46 -1.30
N ARG A 40 17.09 11.51 -2.38
CA ARG A 40 16.79 10.79 -3.62
C ARG A 40 16.75 9.29 -3.38
N ASP A 41 17.77 8.76 -2.72
CA ASP A 41 17.85 7.32 -2.42
C ASP A 41 16.68 6.89 -1.53
N ARG A 42 16.33 7.69 -0.51
CA ARG A 42 15.15 7.44 0.33
C ARG A 42 13.83 7.48 -0.44
N VAL A 43 13.67 8.41 -1.39
CA VAL A 43 12.46 8.49 -2.22
C VAL A 43 12.34 7.24 -3.09
N ASP A 44 13.44 6.73 -3.64
CA ASP A 44 13.44 5.52 -4.44
C ASP A 44 13.11 4.29 -3.58
N GLU A 45 13.70 4.15 -2.39
CA GLU A 45 13.35 3.11 -1.41
C GLU A 45 11.86 3.17 -1.02
N GLN A 46 11.33 4.36 -0.75
CA GLN A 46 9.93 4.56 -0.39
C GLN A 46 8.99 4.20 -1.55
N ARG A 47 9.37 4.51 -2.80
CA ARG A 47 8.57 4.15 -3.98
C ARG A 47 8.49 2.64 -4.16
N GLU A 48 9.61 1.94 -3.99
CA GLU A 48 9.63 0.49 -4.04
C GLU A 48 8.76 -0.12 -2.94
N GLU A 49 8.85 0.41 -1.72
CA GLU A 49 8.03 -0.08 -0.60
C GLU A 49 6.54 0.16 -0.84
N ILE A 50 6.15 1.32 -1.34
CA ILE A 50 4.76 1.60 -1.73
C ILE A 50 4.28 0.60 -2.80
N SER A 51 5.12 0.28 -3.78
CA SER A 51 4.79 -0.72 -4.79
C SER A 51 4.55 -2.10 -4.15
N ARG A 52 5.47 -2.55 -3.29
CA ARG A 52 5.35 -3.82 -2.57
C ARG A 52 4.08 -3.89 -1.72
N LEU A 53 3.78 -2.83 -0.98
CA LEU A 53 2.59 -2.75 -0.13
C LEU A 53 1.29 -2.80 -0.95
N ARG A 54 1.25 -2.12 -2.10
CA ARG A 54 0.11 -2.20 -3.02
C ARG A 54 -0.11 -3.61 -3.54
N ASP A 55 0.95 -4.33 -3.90
CA ASP A 55 0.86 -5.72 -4.35
C ASP A 55 0.39 -6.67 -3.24
N ILE A 56 0.79 -6.42 -1.98
CA ILE A 56 0.30 -7.17 -0.83
C ILE A 56 -1.20 -6.93 -0.62
N VAL A 57 -1.63 -5.67 -0.64
CA VAL A 57 -3.06 -5.32 -0.48
C VAL A 57 -3.91 -5.92 -1.60
N ALA A 58 -3.44 -5.86 -2.85
CA ALA A 58 -4.14 -6.47 -3.98
C ALA A 58 -4.33 -7.99 -3.79
N ARG A 59 -3.28 -8.69 -3.35
CA ARG A 59 -3.35 -10.13 -3.06
C ARG A 59 -4.29 -10.44 -1.89
N GLN A 60 -4.25 -9.65 -0.83
CA GLN A 60 -5.15 -9.82 0.31
C GLN A 60 -6.61 -9.63 -0.09
N GLN A 61 -6.90 -8.61 -0.92
CA GLN A 61 -8.24 -8.38 -1.44
C GLN A 61 -8.74 -9.57 -2.27
N GLN A 62 -7.88 -10.11 -3.14
CA GLN A 62 -8.21 -11.31 -3.92
C GLN A 62 -8.52 -12.52 -3.04
N VAL A 63 -7.76 -12.74 -1.95
CA VAL A 63 -8.02 -13.84 -1.01
C VAL A 63 -9.36 -13.64 -0.30
N LEU A 64 -9.70 -12.41 0.10
CA LEU A 64 -10.99 -12.10 0.72
C LEU A 64 -12.15 -12.34 -0.24
N ASP A 65 -12.01 -11.96 -1.51
CA ASP A 65 -13.03 -12.22 -2.52
C ASP A 65 -13.24 -13.72 -2.74
N GLN A 66 -12.16 -14.50 -2.84
CA GLN A 66 -12.22 -15.97 -2.94
C GLN A 66 -12.85 -16.63 -1.71
N ALA A 67 -12.52 -16.14 -0.52
CA ALA A 67 -13.09 -16.63 0.73
C ALA A 67 -14.60 -16.34 0.79
N ARG A 68 -15.04 -15.15 0.36
CA ARG A 68 -16.45 -14.79 0.24
C ARG A 68 -17.18 -15.72 -0.72
N ASP A 69 -16.62 -15.95 -1.91
CA ASP A 69 -17.25 -16.80 -2.92
C ASP A 69 -17.34 -18.25 -2.43
N SER A 70 -16.30 -18.75 -1.75
CA SER A 70 -16.31 -20.07 -1.12
C SER A 70 -17.36 -20.17 0.00
N ALA A 71 -17.51 -19.12 0.81
CA ALA A 71 -18.52 -19.07 1.86
C ALA A 71 -19.94 -19.08 1.27
N ALA A 72 -20.16 -18.37 0.15
CA ALA A 72 -21.44 -18.39 -0.56
C ALA A 72 -21.78 -19.80 -1.08
N LEU A 73 -20.80 -20.50 -1.68
CA LEU A 73 -20.97 -21.89 -2.12
C LEU A 73 -21.28 -22.85 -0.96
N LEU A 74 -20.62 -22.67 0.20
CA LEU A 74 -20.90 -23.46 1.39
C LEU A 74 -22.31 -23.22 1.91
N VAL A 75 -22.75 -21.96 1.96
CA VAL A 75 -24.12 -21.60 2.37
C VAL A 75 -25.14 -22.22 1.41
N GLU A 76 -24.90 -22.18 0.09
CA GLU A 76 -25.76 -22.82 -0.90
C GLU A 76 -25.82 -24.34 -0.71
N ALA A 77 -24.67 -25.00 -0.55
CA ALA A 77 -24.59 -26.44 -0.34
C ALA A 77 -25.32 -26.89 0.95
N CYS A 78 -25.11 -26.17 2.05
CA CYS A 78 -25.80 -26.44 3.31
C CYS A 78 -27.30 -26.16 3.23
N GLY A 79 -27.71 -25.05 2.59
CA GLY A 79 -29.12 -24.70 2.41
C GLY A 79 -29.89 -25.65 1.48
N GLN A 80 -29.24 -26.20 0.45
CA GLN A 80 -29.83 -27.25 -0.38
C GLN A 80 -30.02 -28.56 0.42
N GLY A 81 -29.09 -28.89 1.32
CA GLY A 81 -29.24 -30.02 2.24
C GLY A 81 -30.58 -29.97 2.99
N ASP A 82 -30.92 -28.83 3.59
CA ASP A 82 -32.21 -28.65 4.26
C ASP A 82 -33.40 -28.85 3.31
N MET A 83 -33.33 -28.40 2.05
CA MET A 83 -34.40 -28.63 1.07
C MET A 83 -34.57 -30.10 0.66
N PHE A 84 -33.50 -30.89 0.63
CA PHE A 84 -33.55 -32.30 0.24
C PHE A 84 -33.84 -33.24 1.43
N PHE A 85 -33.31 -32.97 2.62
CA PHE A 85 -33.53 -33.78 3.83
C PHE A 85 -34.84 -33.43 4.55
N ALA A 86 -35.32 -32.18 4.51
CA ALA A 86 -36.66 -31.86 5.03
C ALA A 86 -37.78 -32.51 4.20
N ARG A 87 -37.54 -32.88 2.93
CA ARG A 87 -38.53 -33.59 2.10
C ARG A 87 -38.71 -35.06 2.48
N SER A 88 -37.70 -35.73 3.02
CA SER A 88 -37.78 -37.15 3.40
C SER A 88 -38.38 -37.37 4.78
N GLU A 89 -38.28 -36.39 5.69
CA GLU A 89 -38.76 -36.53 7.07
C GLU A 89 -40.05 -35.75 7.37
N ASN A 90 -40.51 -34.88 6.47
CA ASN A 90 -41.73 -34.10 6.67
C ASN A 90 -42.99 -34.92 6.30
N PRO A 91 -43.84 -35.29 7.28
CA PRO A 91 -45.02 -36.14 7.08
C PRO A 91 -46.13 -35.47 6.22
N LEU A 92 -45.99 -34.18 5.91
CA LEU A 92 -46.91 -33.43 5.06
C LEU A 92 -46.49 -33.40 3.58
N HIS A 93 -45.37 -34.03 3.22
CA HIS A 93 -44.90 -34.07 1.83
C HIS A 93 -45.59 -35.20 1.02
N PRO A 94 -46.03 -34.96 -0.23
CA PRO A 94 -46.84 -35.92 -1.01
C PRO A 94 -46.21 -37.31 -1.22
N ASN A 95 -44.89 -37.42 -1.12
CA ASN A 95 -44.12 -38.65 -1.34
C ASN A 95 -43.50 -39.24 -0.06
N TYR A 96 -43.95 -38.82 1.13
CA TYR A 96 -43.46 -39.36 2.39
C TYR A 96 -43.79 -40.85 2.52
N ARG A 97 -42.79 -41.69 2.79
CA ARG A 97 -42.95 -43.12 3.12
C ARG A 97 -42.46 -43.34 4.55
N ARG A 98 -43.35 -43.89 5.37
CA ARG A 98 -43.07 -44.34 6.75
C ARG A 98 -42.08 -45.50 6.78
#